data_AF-A0A0U2WB83-F1
#
_entry.id   AF-A0A0U2WB83-F1
#
_cell.length_a   1.000
_cell.length_b   1.000
_cell.length_c   1.000
_cell.angle_alpha   90.00
_cell.angle_beta   90.00
_cell.angle_gamma   90.00
#
_symmetry.space_group_name_H-M   'P 1'
#
loop_
_entity.id
_entity.type
_entity.pdbx_description
1 polymer ?
#
loop_
_entity_poly.entity_id
_entity_poly.type
_entity_poly.pdbx_seq_one_letter_code
_entity_poly.pdbx_strand_id
1 'polypeptide(L)'
;DAYHTLMTHRSAVELGLAPPDPKFASEPAHISLSNGHGLGVLGVPPGQPMPPYLNYPQEVVDGLAEAYGDQDKADILQGTA
;
A
#
# COMPACT_ATOMS: atom_id res chain seq x y z
N ASP A 1 -8.03 7.46 6.36
CA ASP A 1 -7.39 8.06 7.54
C ASP A 1 -6.72 6.95 8.34
N ALA A 2 -5.39 6.90 8.33
CA ALA A 2 -4.64 5.87 9.04
C ALA A 2 -4.51 6.15 10.56
N TYR A 3 -4.72 7.39 10.99
CA TYR A 3 -4.55 7.78 12.39
C TYR A 3 -5.58 7.09 13.29
N HIS A 4 -6.82 6.95 12.81
CA HIS A 4 -7.89 6.35 13.60
C HIS A 4 -7.63 4.87 13.97
N THR A 5 -6.78 4.17 13.21
CA THR A 5 -6.41 2.76 13.45
C THR A 5 -5.88 2.53 14.86
N LEU A 6 -5.19 3.53 15.44
CA LEU A 6 -4.59 3.44 16.78
C LEU A 6 -5.62 3.16 17.88
N MET A 7 -6.84 3.71 17.73
CA MET A 7 -7.89 3.61 18.75
C MET A 7 -9.09 2.82 18.27
N THR A 8 -9.61 3.11 17.09
CA THR A 8 -10.81 2.46 16.56
C THR A 8 -10.60 0.95 16.36
N HIS A 9 -9.39 0.55 15.99
CA HIS A 9 -9.05 -0.85 15.72
C HIS A 9 -8.18 -1.47 16.82
N ARG A 10 -8.22 -0.92 18.05
CA ARG A 10 -7.39 -1.40 19.17
C ARG A 10 -7.55 -2.90 19.45
N SER A 11 -8.77 -3.43 19.36
CA SER A 11 -9.01 -4.87 19.52
C SER A 11 -8.36 -5.70 18.41
N ALA A 12 -8.36 -5.23 17.16
CA ALA A 12 -7.70 -5.91 16.05
C ALA A 12 -6.17 -5.89 16.22
N VAL A 13 -5.60 -4.81 16.78
CA VAL A 13 -4.20 -4.76 17.18
C VAL A 13 -3.88 -5.82 18.25
N GLU A 14 -4.71 -5.93 19.28
CA GLU A 14 -4.52 -6.91 20.36
C GLU A 14 -4.67 -8.37 19.89
N LEU A 15 -5.46 -8.60 18.83
CA LEU A 15 -5.60 -9.90 18.17
C LEU A 15 -4.53 -10.17 17.11
N GLY A 16 -3.61 -9.24 16.85
CA GLY A 16 -2.58 -9.37 15.81
C GLY A 16 -3.09 -9.27 14.37
N LEU A 17 -4.28 -8.69 14.17
CA LEU A 17 -4.91 -8.49 12.86
C LEU A 17 -4.63 -7.12 12.24
N ALA A 18 -4.18 -6.15 13.04
CA ALA A 18 -3.80 -4.81 12.60
C ALA A 18 -2.37 -4.47 13.06
N PRO A 19 -1.70 -3.49 12.41
CA PRO A 19 -0.32 -3.15 12.73
C PRO A 19 -0.14 -2.78 14.22
N PRO A 20 0.78 -3.44 14.96
CA PRO A 20 0.98 -3.18 16.38
C PRO A 20 1.89 -1.99 16.65
N ASP A 21 2.73 -1.60 15.68
CA ASP A 21 3.57 -0.42 15.80
C ASP A 21 2.72 0.85 15.61
N PRO A 22 2.62 1.74 16.62
CA PRO A 22 1.89 3.01 16.46
C PRO A 22 2.48 3.92 15.38
N LYS A 23 3.71 3.66 14.93
CA LYS A 23 4.38 4.38 13.83
C LYS A 23 4.15 3.76 12.45
N PHE A 24 3.30 2.74 12.31
CA PHE A 24 3.07 2.03 11.03
C PHE A 24 2.72 2.96 9.85
N ALA A 25 2.14 4.12 10.13
CA ALA A 25 1.76 5.13 9.13
C ALA A 25 2.55 6.45 9.27
N SER A 26 3.75 6.40 9.85
CA SER A 26 4.60 7.59 10.05
C SER A 26 5.39 8.01 8.80
N GLU A 27 5.61 7.08 7.86
CA GLU A 27 6.26 7.35 6.57
C GLU A 27 5.34 6.99 5.38
N PRO A 28 4.13 7.56 5.28
CA PRO A 28 3.25 7.29 4.17
C PRO A 28 3.63 8.14 2.95
N ALA A 29 3.32 7.65 1.75
CA ALA A 29 3.08 8.56 0.64
C ALA A 29 1.64 9.09 0.77
N HIS A 30 1.49 10.32 1.26
CA HIS A 30 0.19 11.00 1.36
C HIS A 30 0.03 11.96 0.18
N ILE A 31 -0.85 11.59 -0.76
CA ILE A 31 -1.00 12.25 -2.06
C ILE A 31 -2.32 13.00 -2.08
N SER A 32 -2.27 14.29 -2.42
CA SER A 32 -3.46 15.12 -2.65
C SER A 32 -3.43 15.67 -4.07
N LEU A 33 -4.59 15.68 -4.71
CA LEU A 33 -4.80 16.20 -6.06
C LEU A 33 -5.74 17.41 -6.02
N SER A 34 -5.76 18.15 -7.13
CA SER A 34 -6.77 19.19 -7.33
C SER A 34 -8.17 18.58 -7.32
N ASN A 35 -9.17 19.34 -6.84
CA ASN A 35 -10.58 18.93 -6.71
C ASN A 35 -10.90 17.97 -5.55
N GLY A 36 -10.03 17.89 -4.54
CA GLY A 36 -10.35 17.20 -3.27
C GLY A 36 -10.14 15.69 -3.29
N HIS A 37 -9.57 15.12 -4.36
CA HIS A 37 -9.14 13.73 -4.37
C HIS A 37 -7.81 13.58 -3.61
N GLY A 38 -7.65 12.48 -2.90
CA GLY A 38 -6.40 12.15 -2.23
C GLY A 38 -6.38 10.69 -1.78
N LEU A 39 -5.18 10.17 -1.57
CA LEU A 39 -4.96 8.82 -1.05
C LEU A 39 -3.71 8.77 -0.16
N GLY A 40 -3.65 7.76 0.69
CA GLY A 40 -2.43 7.37 1.39
C GLY A 40 -1.96 6.01 0.90
N VAL A 41 -0.67 5.87 0.61
CA VAL A 41 -0.02 4.59 0.33
C VAL A 41 0.86 4.23 1.51
N LEU A 42 0.64 3.05 2.08
CA LEU A 42 1.38 2.50 3.21
C LEU A 42 2.22 1.31 2.74
N GLY A 43 3.46 1.24 3.20
CA GLY A 43 4.32 0.07 3.07
C GLY A 43 4.43 -0.71 4.38
N VAL A 44 5.43 -1.58 4.44
CA VAL A 44 5.90 -2.17 5.71
C VAL A 44 6.97 -1.28 6.35
N PRO A 45 7.20 -1.36 7.67
CA PRO A 45 8.27 -0.64 8.34
C PRO A 45 9.66 -0.91 7.72
N PRO A 46 10.61 0.04 7.82
CA PRO A 46 11.99 -0.17 7.36
C PRO A 46 12.61 -1.46 7.92
N GLY A 47 13.25 -2.24 7.04
CA GLY A 47 13.91 -3.49 7.40
C GLY A 47 13.01 -4.73 7.41
N GLN A 48 11.69 -4.58 7.19
CA GLN A 48 10.79 -5.70 6.97
C GLN A 48 10.61 -5.95 5.45
N PRO A 49 10.71 -7.19 4.97
CA PRO A 49 10.42 -7.48 3.58
C PRO A 49 8.92 -7.37 3.30
N MET A 50 8.56 -6.63 2.27
CA MET A 50 7.22 -6.63 1.70
C MET A 50 7.22 -7.55 0.48
N PRO A 51 6.32 -8.53 0.38
CA PRO A 51 6.20 -9.29 -0.86
C PRO A 51 5.81 -8.32 -2.00
N PRO A 52 6.42 -8.48 -3.19
CA PRO A 52 6.11 -7.62 -4.33
C PRO A 52 4.62 -7.72 -4.67
N TYR A 53 4.04 -6.59 -5.09
CA TYR A 53 2.61 -6.45 -5.43
C TYR A 53 1.66 -7.05 -4.39
N LEU A 54 1.92 -6.84 -3.09
CA LEU A 54 1.07 -7.36 -2.01
C LEU A 54 0.86 -8.89 -2.07
N ASN A 55 1.76 -9.62 -2.73
CA ASN A 55 1.64 -11.05 -2.99
C ASN A 55 0.41 -11.45 -3.83
N TYR A 56 -0.03 -10.61 -4.77
CA TYR A 56 -1.02 -11.00 -5.77
C TYR A 56 -0.57 -12.22 -6.59
N PRO A 57 -1.50 -13.07 -7.06
CA PRO A 57 -1.19 -14.17 -7.97
C PRO A 57 -0.48 -13.65 -9.24
N GLN A 58 0.43 -14.47 -9.79
CA GLN A 58 1.27 -14.05 -10.92
C GLN A 58 0.43 -13.66 -12.14
N GLU A 59 -0.65 -14.38 -12.41
CA GLU A 59 -1.56 -14.08 -13.52
C GLU A 59 -2.22 -12.69 -13.41
N VAL A 60 -2.38 -12.17 -12.19
CA VAL A 60 -2.89 -10.80 -11.96
C VAL A 60 -1.80 -9.77 -12.24
N VAL A 61 -0.55 -10.07 -11.83
CA VAL A 61 0.61 -9.20 -12.06
C VAL A 61 0.95 -9.13 -13.55
N ASP A 62 0.87 -10.27 -14.27
CA ASP A 62 1.13 -10.36 -15.71
C ASP A 62 0.08 -9.56 -16.52
N GLY A 63 -1.16 -9.50 -16.03
CA GLY A 63 -2.25 -8.75 -16.65
C GLY A 63 -2.21 -7.24 -16.44
N LEU A 64 -1.22 -6.69 -15.72
CA LEU A 64 -1.19 -5.26 -15.39
C LEU A 64 -1.17 -4.36 -16.63
N ALA A 65 -0.36 -4.69 -17.63
CA ALA A 65 -0.24 -3.88 -18.84
C ALA A 65 -1.56 -3.83 -19.62
N GLU A 66 -2.25 -4.98 -19.74
CA GLU A 66 -3.57 -5.07 -20.36
C GLU A 66 -4.61 -4.25 -19.57
N ALA A 67 -4.63 -4.40 -18.24
CA ALA A 67 -5.57 -3.71 -17.36
C ALA A 67 -5.39 -2.17 -17.39
N TYR A 68 -4.15 -1.70 -17.45
CA TYR A 68 -3.84 -0.27 -17.55
C TYR A 68 -3.90 0.27 -18.99
N GLY A 69 -3.99 -0.61 -19.99
CA GLY A 69 -3.93 -0.29 -21.42
C GLY A 69 -2.59 0.30 -21.86
N ASP A 70 -1.52 0.08 -21.10
CA ASP A 70 -0.25 0.80 -21.20
C ASP A 70 0.88 0.04 -20.48
N GLN A 71 1.96 -0.29 -21.22
CA GLN A 71 3.11 -1.01 -20.67
C GLN A 71 3.93 -0.14 -19.72
N ASP A 72 4.02 1.18 -19.94
CA ASP A 72 4.86 2.06 -19.13
C ASP A 72 4.38 2.10 -17.67
N LYS A 73 3.07 2.02 -17.46
CA LYS A 73 2.48 1.96 -16.10
C LYS A 73 2.77 0.64 -15.40
N ALA A 74 2.78 -0.46 -16.15
CA ALA A 74 3.20 -1.75 -15.61
C ALA A 74 4.69 -1.68 -15.23
N ASP A 75 5.55 -1.18 -16.11
CA ASP A 75 6.99 -1.08 -15.86
C ASP A 75 7.32 -0.17 -14.66
N ILE A 76 6.61 0.95 -14.48
CA ILE A 76 6.74 1.81 -13.29
C ILE A 76 6.40 1.04 -12.01
N LEU A 77 5.28 0.29 -12.01
CA LEU A 77 4.89 -0.51 -10.85
C LEU A 77 5.88 -1.65 -10.58
N GLN A 78 6.50 -2.19 -11.63
CA GLN A 78 7.49 -3.24 -11.52
C GLN A 78 8.90 -2.74 -11.18
N GLY A 79 9.13 -1.42 -11.21
CA GLY A 79 10.44 -0.82 -11.03
C GLY A 79 11.41 -1.15 -12.17
N THR A 80 10.88 -1.44 -13.36
CA THR A 80 11.63 -1.77 -14.58
C THR A 80 11.66 -0.62 -15.59
N ALA A 81 10.97 0.49 -15.30
CA ALA A 81 10.97 1.73 -16.08
C ALA A 81 12.28 2.53 -15.96
#